data_AF-A0A970TJ46-F1
#
_entry.id   AF-A0A970TJ46-F1
#
_cell.length_a   1.000
_cell.length_b   1.000
_cell.length_c   1.000
_cell.angle_alpha   90.00
_cell.angle_beta   90.00
_cell.angle_gamma   90.00
#
_symmetry.space_group_name_H-M   'P 1'
#
loop_
_entity.id
_entity.type
_entity.pdbx_description
1 polymer ?
#
loop_
_entity_poly.entity_id
_entity_poly.type
_entity_poly.pdbx_seq_one_letter_code
_entity_poly.pdbx_strand_id
1 'polypeptide(L)'
;VGTFASAPDITVRLTSALPVFSEYVDTTNTKVQEIAATAGNASASFQLVMDALTANPGKKTVIFCQTDDMANAAQAAVEAAGRANDVVLTGSDCIDAAQEYWQTAIKEGNLTAPWRGSVFLNTSTWGEAVIEMAEKMVAGTQEEHNVVAKVAVAGMSNWEEFFPDLMERDFKKN
;
A
#
# COMPACT_ATOMS: atom_id res chain seq x y z
N VAL A 1 -0.71 32.16 7.41
CA VAL A 1 -1.40 30.97 7.97
C VAL A 1 -1.16 29.85 6.99
N GLY A 2 -0.27 28.91 7.32
CA GLY A 2 0.04 27.78 6.43
C GLY A 2 -1.05 26.73 6.52
N THR A 3 -1.38 26.11 5.38
CA THR A 3 -2.38 25.04 5.30
C THR A 3 -1.63 23.74 5.10
N PHE A 4 -1.68 22.82 6.06
CA PHE A 4 -1.03 21.52 5.93
C PHE A 4 -2.00 20.57 5.21
N ALA A 5 -1.63 20.11 4.01
CA ALA A 5 -2.31 18.99 3.38
C ALA A 5 -1.59 17.72 3.84
N SER A 6 -2.16 17.04 4.84
CA SER A 6 -1.66 15.72 5.23
C SER A 6 -1.75 14.74 4.07
N ALA A 7 -1.01 13.64 4.15
CA ALA A 7 -1.23 12.47 3.31
C ALA A 7 -2.74 12.20 3.25
N PRO A 8 -3.27 11.78 2.09
CA PRO A 8 -4.71 11.62 1.92
C PRO A 8 -5.27 10.83 3.09
N ASP A 9 -6.27 11.43 3.74
CA ASP A 9 -7.06 10.80 4.81
C ASP A 9 -7.43 9.38 4.37
N ILE A 10 -7.53 8.45 5.31
CA ILE A 10 -7.96 7.07 5.05
C ILE A 10 -9.23 7.03 4.16
N THR A 11 -10.14 7.98 4.37
CA THR A 11 -11.36 8.19 3.58
C THR A 11 -11.05 8.57 2.12
N VAL A 12 -10.06 9.43 1.90
CA VAL A 12 -9.63 9.84 0.55
C VAL A 12 -8.96 8.66 -0.17
N ARG A 13 -8.18 7.83 0.53
CA ARG A 13 -7.59 6.61 -0.05
C ARG A 13 -8.67 5.67 -0.58
N LEU A 14 -9.73 5.44 0.20
CA LEU A 14 -10.83 4.53 -0.19
C LEU A 14 -11.68 5.10 -1.35
N THR A 15 -12.03 6.39 -1.29
CA THR A 15 -12.94 7.01 -2.26
C THR A 15 -12.29 7.36 -3.59
N SER A 16 -10.96 7.56 -3.63
CA SER A 16 -10.23 7.87 -4.86
C SER A 16 -9.75 6.64 -5.64
N ALA A 17 -9.58 5.49 -5.00
CA ALA A 17 -9.11 4.26 -5.67
C ALA A 17 -10.14 3.68 -6.65
N LEU A 18 -11.43 3.68 -6.26
CA LEU A 18 -12.50 3.08 -7.07
C LEU A 18 -12.70 3.75 -8.44
N PRO A 19 -12.75 5.09 -8.57
CA PRO A 19 -12.80 5.76 -9.86
C PRO A 19 -11.67 5.35 -10.80
N VAL A 20 -10.43 5.27 -10.30
CA VAL A 20 -9.27 4.86 -11.11
C VAL A 20 -9.45 3.44 -11.63
N PHE A 21 -9.89 2.48 -10.80
CA PHE A 21 -10.15 1.13 -11.29
C PHE A 21 -11.21 1.07 -12.39
N SER A 22 -12.24 1.94 -12.32
CA SER A 22 -13.29 2.02 -13.34
C SER A 22 -12.86 2.63 -14.68
N GLU A 23 -11.69 3.29 -14.74
CA GLU A 23 -11.11 3.78 -16.00
C GLU A 23 -10.43 2.66 -16.81
N TYR A 24 -9.92 1.62 -16.14
CA TYR A 24 -9.13 0.55 -16.75
C TYR A 24 -9.88 -0.78 -16.88
N VAL A 25 -10.97 -0.96 -16.13
CA VAL A 25 -11.79 -2.16 -16.15
C VAL A 25 -13.21 -1.75 -16.47
N ASP A 26 -13.84 -2.43 -17.42
CA ASP A 26 -15.29 -2.32 -17.61
C ASP A 26 -15.99 -2.79 -16.33
N THR A 27 -16.36 -1.84 -15.49
CA THR A 27 -17.02 -2.13 -14.22
C THR A 27 -18.49 -2.49 -14.38
N THR A 28 -19.05 -2.42 -15.60
CA THR A 28 -20.46 -2.72 -15.86
C THR A 28 -20.83 -4.17 -15.48
N ASN A 29 -19.85 -5.09 -15.55
CA ASN A 29 -19.97 -6.48 -15.09
C ASN A 29 -18.99 -6.86 -13.97
N THR A 30 -18.30 -5.88 -13.36
CA THR A 30 -17.37 -6.12 -12.25
C THR A 30 -18.10 -5.94 -10.92
N LYS A 31 -18.15 -6.99 -10.09
CA LYS A 31 -18.72 -6.88 -8.75
C LYS A 31 -17.72 -6.17 -7.84
N VAL A 32 -17.93 -4.87 -7.63
CA VAL A 32 -17.24 -4.13 -6.58
C VAL A 32 -17.85 -4.52 -5.24
N GLN A 33 -17.03 -5.04 -4.33
CA GLN A 33 -17.43 -5.35 -2.96
C GLN A 33 -16.59 -4.49 -2.02
N GLU A 34 -17.25 -3.63 -1.26
CA GLU A 34 -16.62 -2.95 -0.14
C GLU A 34 -16.45 -3.94 1.01
N ILE A 35 -15.23 -4.01 1.54
CA ILE A 35 -14.91 -4.78 2.74
C ILE A 35 -14.66 -3.78 3.86
N ALA A 36 -15.69 -3.55 4.69
CA ALA A 36 -15.61 -2.65 5.82
C ALA A 36 -14.90 -3.32 7.01
N ALA A 37 -13.57 -3.24 7.02
CA ALA A 37 -12.76 -3.59 8.17
C ALA A 37 -12.34 -2.31 8.92
N THR A 38 -12.43 -2.30 10.25
CA THR A 38 -11.89 -1.21 11.05
C THR A 38 -10.36 -1.19 10.91
N ALA A 39 -9.79 -0.02 10.62
CA ALA A 39 -8.34 0.17 10.58
C ALA A 39 -7.68 -0.36 11.86
N GLY A 40 -6.58 -1.10 11.73
CA GLY A 40 -5.88 -1.75 12.85
C GLY A 40 -6.48 -3.08 13.33
N ASN A 41 -7.60 -3.55 12.74
CA ASN A 41 -8.16 -4.87 13.06
C ASN A 41 -7.75 -5.92 12.01
N ALA A 42 -6.54 -6.45 12.15
CA ALA A 42 -5.98 -7.45 11.26
C ALA A 42 -6.83 -8.74 11.21
N SER A 43 -7.34 -9.21 12.35
CA SER A 43 -8.17 -10.43 12.41
C SER A 43 -9.48 -10.28 11.65
N ALA A 44 -10.15 -9.11 11.76
CA ALA A 44 -11.35 -8.84 10.97
C ALA A 44 -11.04 -8.74 9.47
N SER A 45 -9.91 -8.12 9.11
CA SER A 45 -9.46 -8.00 7.71
C SER A 45 -9.22 -9.38 7.09
N PHE A 46 -8.53 -10.27 7.81
CA PHE A 46 -8.31 -11.66 7.39
C PHE A 46 -9.63 -12.38 7.13
N GLN A 47 -10.56 -12.36 8.10
CA GLN A 47 -11.82 -13.09 8.00
C GLN A 47 -12.68 -12.59 6.83
N LEU A 48 -12.78 -11.27 6.66
CA LEU A 48 -13.59 -10.69 5.59
C LEU A 48 -13.02 -10.99 4.20
N VAL A 49 -11.69 -11.03 4.06
CA VAL A 49 -11.04 -11.45 2.81
C VAL A 49 -11.29 -12.93 2.54
N MET A 50 -11.16 -13.80 3.54
CA MET A 50 -11.48 -15.23 3.42
C MET A 50 -12.94 -15.45 2.96
N ASP A 51 -13.88 -14.74 3.58
CA ASP A 51 -15.30 -14.83 3.24
C ASP A 51 -15.55 -14.36 1.80
N ALA A 52 -14.93 -13.25 1.39
CA ALA A 52 -15.04 -12.74 0.03
C ALA A 52 -14.47 -13.70 -1.02
N LEU A 53 -13.31 -14.31 -0.76
CA LEU A 53 -12.70 -15.28 -1.67
C LEU A 53 -13.52 -16.57 -1.76
N THR A 54 -14.09 -17.02 -0.63
CA THR A 54 -14.96 -18.20 -0.55
C THR A 54 -16.27 -17.98 -1.31
N ALA A 55 -16.85 -16.79 -1.19
CA ALA A 55 -18.08 -16.41 -1.90
C ALA A 55 -17.87 -16.23 -3.42
N ASN A 56 -16.62 -16.08 -3.87
CA ASN A 56 -16.28 -15.83 -5.28
C ASN A 56 -15.22 -16.84 -5.78
N PRO A 57 -15.56 -18.14 -5.87
CA PRO A 57 -14.61 -19.17 -6.29
C PRO A 57 -14.16 -18.98 -7.74
N GLY A 58 -12.86 -19.12 -7.99
CA GLY A 58 -12.25 -19.07 -9.33
C GLY A 58 -12.30 -17.71 -10.06
N LYS A 59 -12.71 -16.64 -9.35
CA LYS A 59 -12.73 -15.28 -9.90
C LYS A 59 -11.38 -14.60 -9.67
N LYS A 60 -10.83 -13.97 -10.71
CA LYS A 60 -9.68 -13.06 -10.52
C LYS A 60 -10.12 -11.89 -9.65
N THR A 61 -9.32 -11.56 -8.63
CA THR A 61 -9.69 -10.56 -7.63
C THR A 61 -8.57 -9.53 -7.47
N VAL A 62 -8.95 -8.26 -7.39
CA VAL A 62 -8.05 -7.17 -6.99
C VAL A 62 -8.49 -6.70 -5.61
N ILE A 63 -7.55 -6.62 -4.66
CA ILE A 63 -7.79 -6.18 -3.30
C ILE A 63 -6.97 -4.92 -3.05
N PHE A 64 -7.64 -3.80 -2.80
CA PHE A 64 -6.99 -2.57 -2.37
C PHE A 64 -7.13 -2.43 -0.85
N CYS A 65 -6.02 -2.47 -0.13
CA CYS A 65 -5.97 -2.25 1.32
C CYS A 65 -5.52 -0.82 1.63
N GLN A 66 -6.13 -0.20 2.63
CA GLN A 66 -5.85 1.19 3.01
C GLN A 66 -4.48 1.38 3.69
N THR A 67 -3.96 0.31 4.31
CA THR A 67 -2.68 0.23 4.99
C THR A 67 -2.04 -1.14 4.73
N ASP A 68 -0.74 -1.24 4.94
CA ASP A 68 -0.01 -2.48 4.76
C ASP A 68 -0.30 -3.50 5.87
N ASP A 69 -0.69 -3.08 7.07
CA ASP A 69 -1.15 -4.03 8.11
C ASP A 69 -2.38 -4.82 7.65
N MET A 70 -3.31 -4.13 6.98
CA MET A 70 -4.48 -4.76 6.38
C MET A 70 -4.09 -5.61 5.16
N ALA A 71 -3.14 -5.15 4.35
CA ALA A 71 -2.63 -5.90 3.21
C ALA A 71 -1.93 -7.19 3.65
N ASN A 72 -1.19 -7.17 4.75
CA ASN A 72 -0.55 -8.33 5.35
C ASN A 72 -1.59 -9.36 5.82
N ALA A 73 -2.63 -8.91 6.53
CA ALA A 73 -3.74 -9.79 6.91
C ALA A 73 -4.50 -10.36 5.70
N ALA A 74 -4.71 -9.54 4.66
CA ALA A 74 -5.35 -9.97 3.42
C ALA A 74 -4.49 -10.97 2.65
N GLN A 75 -3.17 -10.76 2.58
CA GLN A 75 -2.21 -11.66 1.95
C GLN A 75 -2.23 -13.03 2.65
N ALA A 76 -2.23 -13.05 3.99
CA ALA A 76 -2.31 -14.31 4.74
C ALA A 76 -3.62 -15.06 4.43
N ALA A 77 -4.74 -14.36 4.28
CA ALA A 77 -6.01 -14.95 3.88
C ALA A 77 -5.95 -15.50 2.43
N VAL A 78 -5.37 -14.76 1.50
CA VAL A 78 -5.19 -15.19 0.10
C VAL A 78 -4.38 -16.48 0.01
N GLU A 79 -3.30 -16.60 0.78
CA GLU A 79 -2.48 -17.80 0.82
C GLU A 79 -3.22 -18.97 1.50
N ALA A 80 -3.89 -18.73 2.63
CA ALA A 80 -4.70 -19.74 3.30
C ALA A 80 -5.85 -20.26 2.42
N ALA A 81 -6.42 -19.42 1.57
CA ALA A 81 -7.44 -19.80 0.60
C ALA A 81 -6.87 -20.51 -0.65
N GLY A 82 -5.55 -20.56 -0.83
CA GLY A 82 -4.91 -21.10 -2.02
C GLY A 82 -5.14 -20.27 -3.28
N ARG A 83 -5.31 -18.95 -3.14
CA ARG A 83 -5.71 -18.00 -4.20
C ARG A 83 -4.59 -17.08 -4.67
N ALA A 84 -3.34 -17.37 -4.32
CA ALA A 84 -2.19 -16.53 -4.67
C ALA A 84 -2.04 -16.29 -6.19
N ASN A 85 -2.49 -17.21 -7.03
CA ASN A 85 -2.33 -17.14 -8.49
C ASN A 85 -3.38 -16.28 -9.21
N ASP A 86 -4.50 -15.96 -8.56
CA ASP A 86 -5.59 -15.20 -9.18
C ASP A 86 -6.00 -13.96 -8.38
N VAL A 87 -5.24 -13.63 -7.34
CA VAL A 87 -5.41 -12.40 -6.55
C VAL A 87 -4.23 -11.47 -6.76
N VAL A 88 -4.52 -10.17 -6.87
CA VAL A 88 -3.54 -9.09 -6.74
C VAL A 88 -3.98 -8.20 -5.60
N LEU A 89 -3.06 -7.83 -4.71
CA LEU A 89 -3.34 -6.91 -3.62
C LEU A 89 -2.27 -5.83 -3.48
N THR A 90 -2.72 -4.67 -2.99
CA THR A 90 -1.90 -3.50 -2.72
C THR A 90 -2.19 -2.96 -1.32
N GLY A 91 -1.23 -2.24 -0.74
CA GLY A 91 -1.41 -1.53 0.53
C GLY A 91 -0.94 -0.08 0.47
N SER A 92 -0.72 0.50 1.64
CA SER A 92 -0.09 1.80 1.85
C SER A 92 0.84 1.72 3.04
N ASP A 93 1.88 2.55 3.05
CA ASP A 93 2.84 2.81 4.13
C ASP A 93 4.24 2.21 3.86
N CYS A 94 4.35 1.20 3.00
CA CYS A 94 5.59 0.45 2.69
C CYS A 94 6.31 -0.08 3.94
N ILE A 95 5.59 -0.77 4.82
CA ILE A 95 6.17 -1.32 6.06
C ILE A 95 7.20 -2.42 5.77
N ASP A 96 8.05 -2.72 6.76
CA ASP A 96 9.10 -3.74 6.65
C ASP A 96 8.55 -5.12 6.23
N ALA A 97 7.39 -5.53 6.74
CA ALA A 97 6.76 -6.80 6.35
C ALA A 97 6.42 -6.87 4.85
N ALA A 98 5.99 -5.75 4.26
CA ALA A 98 5.73 -5.66 2.83
C ALA A 98 7.04 -5.77 2.03
N GLN A 99 8.07 -5.09 2.52
CA GLN A 99 9.42 -5.10 1.93
C GLN A 99 10.04 -6.51 1.96
N GLU A 100 9.99 -7.19 3.09
CA GLU A 100 10.47 -8.58 3.25
C GLU A 100 9.71 -9.55 2.34
N TYR A 101 8.40 -9.36 2.20
CA TYR A 101 7.57 -10.17 1.30
C TYR A 101 8.00 -10.02 -0.16
N TRP A 102 8.12 -8.77 -0.65
CA TRP A 102 8.56 -8.52 -2.03
C TRP A 102 9.98 -9.00 -2.27
N GLN A 103 10.87 -8.78 -1.31
CA GLN A 103 12.24 -9.28 -1.40
C GLN A 103 12.28 -10.80 -1.57
N THR A 104 11.52 -11.54 -0.77
CA THR A 104 11.44 -13.00 -0.84
C THR A 104 10.92 -13.44 -2.21
N ALA A 105 9.82 -12.84 -2.67
CA ALA A 105 9.25 -13.12 -3.97
C ALA A 105 10.23 -12.85 -5.12
N ILE A 106 11.01 -11.76 -5.07
CA ILE A 106 12.04 -11.45 -6.07
C ILE A 106 13.17 -12.50 -6.05
N LYS A 107 13.66 -12.88 -4.86
CA LYS A 107 14.72 -13.90 -4.71
C LYS A 107 14.31 -15.26 -5.28
N GLU A 108 13.04 -15.61 -5.13
CA GLU A 108 12.46 -16.85 -5.64
C GLU A 108 12.06 -16.77 -7.12
N GLY A 109 12.12 -15.58 -7.74
CA GLY A 109 11.65 -15.34 -9.10
C GLY A 109 10.12 -15.34 -9.24
N ASN A 110 9.38 -15.25 -8.12
CA ASN A 110 7.92 -15.20 -8.08
C ASN A 110 7.38 -13.77 -8.19
N LEU A 111 7.59 -13.13 -9.34
CA LEU A 111 7.09 -11.77 -9.59
C LEU A 111 5.56 -11.69 -9.75
N THR A 112 4.88 -12.83 -9.67
CA THR A 112 3.41 -12.94 -9.70
C THR A 112 2.78 -13.02 -8.32
N ALA A 113 3.58 -12.97 -7.24
CA ALA A 113 3.08 -12.99 -5.86
C ALA A 113 1.94 -11.98 -5.65
N PRO A 114 0.92 -12.31 -4.83
CA PRO A 114 -0.31 -11.55 -4.74
C PRO A 114 -0.09 -10.11 -4.25
N TRP A 115 0.77 -9.89 -3.25
CA TRP A 115 1.08 -8.54 -2.78
C TRP A 115 2.16 -7.89 -3.65
N ARG A 116 1.74 -6.99 -4.55
CA ARG A 116 2.63 -6.46 -5.60
C ARG A 116 3.29 -5.14 -5.29
N GLY A 117 2.71 -4.36 -4.39
CA GLY A 117 3.24 -3.06 -4.02
C GLY A 117 2.40 -2.35 -2.99
N SER A 118 2.92 -1.20 -2.58
CA SER A 118 2.31 -0.32 -1.61
C SER A 118 2.56 1.14 -2.00
N VAL A 119 1.72 2.01 -1.47
CA VAL A 119 1.95 3.45 -1.53
C VAL A 119 3.10 3.82 -0.60
N PHE A 120 4.19 4.33 -1.16
CA PHE A 120 5.34 4.82 -0.43
C PHE A 120 5.14 6.28 -0.05
N LEU A 121 5.00 6.52 1.26
CA LEU A 121 4.75 7.85 1.83
C LEU A 121 6.05 8.64 2.14
N ASN A 122 7.22 8.05 1.89
CA ASN A 122 8.55 8.63 2.11
C ASN A 122 8.65 9.45 3.42
N THR A 123 8.57 8.75 4.55
CA THR A 123 8.49 9.33 5.89
C THR A 123 9.69 10.20 6.27
N SER A 124 10.87 9.94 5.69
CA SER A 124 12.09 10.73 5.87
C SER A 124 11.87 12.19 5.46
N THR A 125 11.23 12.41 4.31
CA THR A 125 10.90 13.76 3.82
C THR A 125 9.78 14.43 4.61
N TRP A 126 8.90 13.63 5.24
CA TRP A 126 7.82 14.14 6.09
C TRP A 126 8.33 14.69 7.41
N GLY A 127 9.16 13.92 8.12
CA GLY A 127 9.73 14.34 9.40
C GLY A 127 10.58 15.61 9.24
N GLU A 128 11.43 15.63 8.21
CA GLU A 128 12.25 16.80 7.88
C GLU A 128 11.39 18.02 7.55
N ALA A 129 10.39 17.89 6.67
CA ALA A 129 9.52 19.00 6.31
C ALA A 129 8.69 19.53 7.50
N VAL A 130 8.23 18.65 8.39
CA VAL A 130 7.49 19.04 9.60
C VAL A 130 8.39 19.80 10.58
N ILE A 131 9.61 19.32 10.82
CA ILE A 131 10.56 20.00 11.69
C ILE A 131 10.99 21.34 11.09
N GLU A 132 11.32 21.39 9.80
CA GLU A 132 11.68 22.64 9.10
C GLU A 132 10.56 23.70 9.22
N MET A 133 9.29 23.29 9.03
CA MET A 133 8.16 24.19 9.21
C MET A 133 8.00 24.63 10.67
N ALA A 134 8.15 23.73 11.64
CA ALA A 134 8.07 24.07 13.05
C ALA A 134 9.13 25.10 13.44
N GLU A 135 10.36 24.96 12.94
CA GLU A 135 11.45 25.91 13.16
C GLU A 135 11.13 27.29 12.53
N LYS A 136 10.58 27.33 11.31
CA LYS A 136 10.13 28.59 10.67
C LYS A 136 9.00 29.26 11.46
N MET A 137 8.04 28.48 11.96
CA MET A 137 6.97 29.00 12.81
C MET A 137 7.51 29.61 14.11
N VAL A 138 8.48 28.95 14.76
CA VAL A 138 9.15 29.47 15.96
C VAL A 138 9.96 30.73 15.65
N ALA A 139 10.57 30.82 14.46
CA ALA A 139 11.29 32.00 13.99
C ALA A 139 10.37 33.17 13.55
N GLY A 140 9.04 33.00 13.58
CA GLY A 140 8.07 34.04 13.24
C GLY A 140 7.92 34.30 11.74
N THR A 141 8.36 33.38 10.88
CA THR A 141 8.19 33.51 9.42
C THR A 141 6.72 33.31 9.05
N GLN A 142 6.13 34.23 8.28
CA GLN A 142 4.70 34.19 7.89
C GLN A 142 4.48 33.82 6.41
N GLU A 143 5.44 33.13 5.80
CA GLU A 143 5.31 32.73 4.39
C GLU A 143 4.29 31.60 4.21
N GLU A 144 3.61 31.63 3.07
CA GLU A 144 2.72 30.54 2.67
C GLU A 144 3.57 29.34 2.26
N HIS A 145 3.40 28.22 2.96
CA HIS A 145 4.07 26.97 2.66
C HIS A 145 3.05 25.93 2.20
N ASN A 146 3.16 25.51 0.94
CA ASN A 146 2.44 24.36 0.40
C ASN A 146 3.39 23.16 0.38
N VAL A 147 3.35 22.35 1.44
CA VAL A 147 4.08 21.08 1.48
C VAL A 147 3.14 20.00 0.96
N VAL A 148 3.44 19.50 -0.24
CA VAL A 148 2.78 18.31 -0.79
C VAL A 148 3.74 17.14 -0.66
N ALA A 149 3.34 16.14 0.12
CA ALA A 149 4.02 14.87 0.18
C ALA A 149 4.15 14.27 -1.22
N LYS A 150 5.37 14.00 -1.69
CA LYS A 150 5.55 13.21 -2.90
C LYS A 150 5.22 11.76 -2.57
N VAL A 151 4.02 11.35 -2.99
CA VAL A 151 3.58 9.96 -2.91
C VAL A 151 4.16 9.20 -4.10
N ALA A 152 4.74 8.04 -3.85
CA ALA A 152 5.20 7.11 -4.89
C ALA A 152 4.54 5.73 -4.71
N VAL A 153 4.64 4.87 -5.72
CA VAL A 153 4.29 3.45 -5.58
C VAL A 153 5.59 2.67 -5.57
N ALA A 154 5.83 1.89 -4.53
CA ALA A 154 6.98 0.99 -4.43
C ALA A 154 6.49 -0.45 -4.36
N GLY A 155 7.23 -1.37 -4.98
CA GLY A 155 6.85 -2.77 -5.03
C GLY A 155 7.84 -3.62 -5.80
N MET A 156 7.43 -4.84 -6.15
CA MET A 156 8.32 -5.80 -6.81
C MET A 156 8.86 -5.31 -8.16
N SER A 157 8.12 -4.48 -8.89
CA SER A 157 8.49 -4.02 -10.25
C SER A 157 9.51 -2.88 -10.29
N ASN A 158 9.72 -2.17 -9.19
CA ASN A 158 10.62 -1.02 -9.10
C ASN A 158 11.42 -1.02 -7.78
N TRP A 159 11.62 -2.22 -7.22
CA TRP A 159 12.29 -2.42 -5.95
C TRP A 159 13.66 -1.75 -5.86
N GLU A 160 14.47 -1.84 -6.93
CA GLU A 160 15.81 -1.25 -6.99
C GLU A 160 15.81 0.29 -6.93
N GLU A 161 14.75 0.93 -7.40
CA GLU A 161 14.62 2.40 -7.40
C GLU A 161 14.42 2.94 -5.98
N PHE A 162 13.63 2.22 -5.17
CA PHE A 162 13.19 2.68 -3.86
C PHE A 162 14.00 2.07 -2.69
N PHE A 163 14.60 0.89 -2.88
CA PHE A 163 15.30 0.16 -1.83
C PHE A 163 16.69 -0.36 -2.27
N PRO A 164 17.58 0.51 -2.81
CA PRO A 164 18.90 0.11 -3.29
C PRO A 164 19.78 -0.51 -2.18
N ASP A 165 19.68 -0.01 -0.95
CA ASP A 165 20.47 -0.50 0.18
C ASP A 165 20.08 -1.92 0.59
N LEU A 166 18.78 -2.26 0.49
CA LEU A 166 18.28 -3.61 0.77
C LEU A 166 18.71 -4.60 -0.33
N MET A 167 18.85 -4.14 -1.57
CA MET A 167 19.42 -4.95 -2.65
C MET A 167 20.88 -5.32 -2.35
N GLU A 168 21.69 -4.34 -1.96
CA GLU A 168 23.10 -4.59 -1.66
C GLU A 168 23.31 -5.53 -0.47
N ARG A 169 22.52 -5.37 0.59
CA ARG A 169 22.60 -6.19 1.80
C ARG A 169 22.20 -7.64 1.53
N ASP A 170 21.11 -7.84 0.79
CA ASP A 170 20.39 -9.12 0.83
C ASP A 170 20.48 -9.92 -0.47
N PHE A 171 21.01 -9.35 -1.56
CA PHE A 171 21.17 -10.02 -2.87
C PHE A 171 22.63 -10.18 -3.31
N LYS A 172 23.61 -9.59 -2.62
CA LYS A 172 25.02 -9.95 -2.84
C LYS A 172 25.26 -11.38 -2.34
N LYS A 173 25.51 -12.29 -3.28
CA LYS A 173 25.87 -13.70 -3.01
C LYS A 173 27.09 -13.78 -2.10
N ASN A 174 27.00 -14.58 -1.04
CA ASN A 174 28.14 -15.36 -0.58
C ASN A 174 28.44 -16.46 -1.61
#